data_AF-A0A962YCZ4-F1
#
_entry.id   AF-A0A962YCZ4-F1
#
_cell.length_a   1.000
_cell.length_b   1.000
_cell.length_c   1.000
_cell.angle_alpha   90.00
_cell.angle_beta   90.00
_cell.angle_gamma   90.00
#
_symmetry.space_group_name_H-M   'P 1'
#
loop_
_entity.id
_entity.type
_entity.pdbx_description
1 polymer ?
#
loop_
_entity_poly.entity_id
_entity_poly.type
_entity_poly.pdbx_seq_one_letter_code
_entity_poly.pdbx_strand_id
1 'polypeptide(L)'
;LDRSSYRLGEPFRLIYGATAAGYVQIFLQQPNGSAEVLLSQAIEAEHIYQAAGKAVEPLGTQALLISYSRQPPSATDLTPRGLALDTPLPANTALFPFVIVE
;
A
#
# COMPACT_ATOMS: atom_id res chain seq x y z
N LEU A 1 -0.17 8.57 4.85
CA LEU A 1 -0.97 9.25 3.81
C LEU A 1 -1.11 10.72 4.16
N ASP A 2 -1.28 11.58 3.17
CA ASP A 2 -1.52 13.02 3.38
C ASP A 2 -2.92 13.32 3.91
N ARG A 3 -3.92 12.50 3.57
CA ARG A 3 -5.32 12.67 3.97
C ARG A 3 -5.97 11.31 4.26
N SER A 4 -7.09 11.32 4.99
CA SER A 4 -7.92 10.14 5.25
C SER A 4 -9.13 10.03 4.32
N SER A 5 -9.39 11.06 3.51
CA SER A 5 -10.48 11.11 2.54
C SER A 5 -10.04 11.83 1.27
N TYR A 6 -10.47 11.32 0.12
CA TYR A 6 -10.15 11.86 -1.20
C TYR A 6 -11.40 11.88 -2.07
N ARG A 7 -11.52 12.87 -2.95
CA ARG A 7 -12.53 12.83 -4.02
C ARG A 7 -12.06 11.96 -5.18
N LEU A 8 -13.01 11.45 -5.96
CA LEU A 8 -12.68 10.68 -7.15
C LEU A 8 -11.76 11.49 -8.08
N GLY A 9 -10.64 10.89 -8.42
CA GLY A 9 -9.60 11.47 -9.25
C GLY A 9 -8.59 12.38 -8.55
N GLU A 10 -8.74 12.65 -7.25
CA GLU A 10 -7.72 13.38 -6.51
C GLU A 10 -6.44 12.54 -6.33
N PRO A 11 -5.26 13.19 -6.37
CA PRO A 11 -4.02 12.51 -6.06
C PRO A 11 -3.92 12.29 -4.54
N PHE A 12 -3.46 11.10 -4.15
CA PHE A 12 -3.00 10.83 -2.79
C PHE A 12 -1.48 10.73 -2.75
N ARG A 13 -0.90 11.09 -1.61
CA ARG A 13 0.54 11.04 -1.37
C ARG A 13 0.84 10.20 -0.14
N LEU A 14 1.86 9.38 -0.27
CA LEU A 14 2.41 8.56 0.79
C LEU A 14 3.90 8.89 0.94
N ILE A 15 4.30 9.25 2.15
CA ILE A 15 5.70 9.48 2.52
C ILE A 15 6.05 8.43 3.56
N TYR A 16 7.18 7.76 3.38
CA TYR A 16 7.67 6.74 4.31
C TYR A 16 9.19 6.79 4.41
N GLY A 17 9.70 6.52 5.60
CA GLY A 17 11.14 6.42 5.88
C GLY A 17 11.55 4.96 6.02
N ALA A 18 12.74 4.65 5.55
CA ALA A 18 13.35 3.34 5.71
C ALA A 18 14.46 3.41 6.77
N THR A 19 14.38 2.57 7.80
CA THR A 19 15.47 2.43 8.79
C THR A 19 16.46 1.33 8.41
N ALA A 20 16.15 0.53 7.39
CA ALA A 20 16.99 -0.55 6.88
C ALA A 20 16.79 -0.71 5.38
N ALA A 21 17.84 -1.16 4.68
CA ALA A 21 17.76 -1.50 3.26
C ALA A 21 16.91 -2.77 3.04
N GLY A 22 16.31 -2.89 1.85
CA GLY A 22 15.46 -4.02 1.49
C GLY A 22 14.51 -3.67 0.36
N TYR A 23 13.28 -4.18 0.44
CA TYR A 23 12.22 -3.95 -0.54
C TYR A 23 10.94 -3.53 0.17
N VAL A 24 10.23 -2.60 -0.46
CA VAL A 24 8.89 -2.18 -0.04
C VAL A 24 7.91 -2.50 -1.14
N GLN A 25 6.79 -3.09 -0.75
CA GLN A 25 5.63 -3.30 -1.59
C GLN A 25 4.46 -2.51 -1.03
N ILE A 26 3.79 -1.75 -1.89
CA ILE A 26 2.58 -1.00 -1.55
C ILE A 26 1.44 -1.59 -2.37
N PHE A 27 0.40 -2.00 -1.66
CA PHE A 27 -0.82 -2.53 -2.24
C PHE A 27 -1.97 -1.58 -1.97
N LEU A 28 -2.86 -1.40 -2.95
CA LEU A 28 -4.16 -0.80 -2.75
C LEU A 28 -5.19 -1.89 -2.54
N GLN A 29 -5.81 -1.92 -1.36
CA GLN A 29 -6.97 -2.74 -1.10
C GLN A 29 -8.24 -1.96 -1.42
N GLN A 30 -9.00 -2.48 -2.37
CA GLN A 30 -10.29 -1.98 -2.77
C GLN A 30 -11.39 -2.39 -1.76
N PRO A 31 -12.56 -1.73 -1.79
CA PRO A 31 -13.69 -2.01 -0.89
C PRO A 31 -14.23 -3.44 -1.01
N ASN A 32 -14.05 -4.10 -2.15
CA ASN A 32 -14.43 -5.50 -2.37
C ASN A 32 -13.44 -6.50 -1.73
N GLY A 33 -12.42 -6.02 -1.02
CA GLY A 33 -11.37 -6.82 -0.39
C GLY A 33 -10.25 -7.27 -1.34
N SER A 34 -10.37 -7.00 -2.65
CA SER A 34 -9.31 -7.25 -3.62
C SER A 34 -8.15 -6.27 -3.38
N ALA A 35 -6.93 -6.72 -3.66
CA ALA A 35 -5.74 -5.89 -3.56
C ALA A 35 -5.05 -5.79 -4.93
N GLU A 36 -4.41 -4.67 -5.20
CA GLU A 36 -3.55 -4.50 -6.37
C GLU A 36 -2.20 -3.93 -5.97
N VAL A 37 -1.14 -4.33 -6.66
CA VAL A 37 0.21 -3.79 -6.40
C VAL A 37 0.29 -2.40 -7.03
N LEU A 38 0.50 -1.38 -6.20
CA LEU A 38 0.76 -0.01 -6.67
C LEU A 38 2.25 0.20 -6.93
N LEU A 39 3.10 -0.28 -6.04
CA LEU A 39 4.54 -0.08 -6.10
C LEU A 39 5.27 -1.28 -5.52
N SER A 40 6.36 -1.66 -6.16
CA SER A 40 7.34 -2.60 -5.62
C SER A 40 8.72 -2.05 -5.97
N GLN A 41 9.50 -1.67 -4.95
CA GLN A 41 10.81 -1.08 -5.17
C GLN A 41 11.82 -1.49 -4.11
N ALA A 42 13.10 -1.50 -4.48
CA ALA A 42 14.19 -1.55 -3.52
C ALA A 42 14.28 -0.22 -2.76
N ILE A 43 14.66 -0.31 -1.48
CA ILE A 43 14.88 0.83 -0.59
C ILE A 43 16.23 0.70 0.11
N GLU A 44 16.81 1.84 0.45
CA GLU A 44 18.05 1.98 1.18
C GLU A 44 17.75 2.45 2.61
N ALA A 45 18.68 2.15 3.53
CA ALA A 45 18.57 2.65 4.89
C ALA A 45 18.68 4.18 4.93
N GLU A 46 18.04 4.78 5.94
CA GLU A 46 18.09 6.20 6.25
C GLU A 46 17.58 7.14 5.14
N HIS A 47 16.82 6.60 4.19
CA HIS A 47 16.19 7.36 3.11
C HIS A 47 14.70 7.56 3.32
N ILE A 48 14.21 8.71 2.82
CA ILE A 48 12.79 9.03 2.77
C ILE A 48 12.31 8.86 1.33
N TYR A 49 11.21 8.15 1.17
CA TYR A 49 10.58 7.88 -0.11
C TYR A 49 9.21 8.55 -0.17
N GLN A 50 8.81 8.91 -1.38
CA GLN A 50 7.49 9.40 -1.69
C GLN A 50 6.88 8.57 -2.81
N ALA A 51 5.69 8.04 -2.55
CA ALA A 51 4.83 7.45 -3.55
C ALA A 51 3.58 8.32 -3.73
N ALA A 52 3.03 8.32 -4.94
CA ALA A 52 1.79 8.99 -5.25
C ALA A 52 0.89 8.06 -6.09
N GLY A 53 -0.41 8.20 -5.88
CA GLY A 53 -1.42 7.52 -6.67
C GLY A 53 -2.63 8.42 -6.87
N LYS A 54 -3.65 7.88 -7.51
CA LYS A 54 -4.90 8.59 -7.78
C LYS A 54 -6.05 7.83 -7.12
N ALA A 55 -6.94 8.55 -6.44
CA ALA A 55 -8.19 8.01 -5.96
C ALA A 55 -9.03 7.59 -7.17
N VAL A 56 -9.22 6.29 -7.37
CA VAL A 56 -9.97 5.71 -8.49
C VAL A 56 -11.12 4.87 -7.96
N GLU A 57 -12.08 4.57 -8.83
CA GLU A 57 -13.19 3.69 -8.48
C GLU A 57 -12.70 2.31 -7.96
N PRO A 58 -13.48 1.67 -7.08
CA PRO A 58 -14.82 2.07 -6.61
C PRO A 58 -14.79 3.00 -5.39
N LEU A 59 -15.87 3.77 -5.20
CA LEU A 59 -16.07 4.61 -4.02
C LEU A 59 -16.15 3.79 -2.73
N GLY A 60 -15.88 4.45 -1.60
CA GLY A 60 -15.97 3.85 -0.26
C GLY A 60 -14.61 3.66 0.41
N THR A 61 -14.59 2.81 1.44
CA THR A 61 -13.40 2.55 2.26
C THR A 61 -12.40 1.68 1.51
N GLN A 62 -11.19 2.19 1.38
CA GLN A 62 -10.03 1.52 0.82
C GLN A 62 -8.90 1.49 1.87
N ALA A 63 -7.83 0.76 1.59
CA ALA A 63 -6.64 0.79 2.42
C ALA A 63 -5.35 0.69 1.61
N LEU A 64 -4.31 1.39 2.03
CA LEU A 64 -2.95 1.09 1.58
C LEU A 64 -2.33 0.07 2.53
N LEU A 65 -1.85 -1.04 2.00
CA LEU A 65 -1.02 -1.99 2.73
C LEU A 65 0.42 -1.82 2.29
N ILE A 66 1.31 -1.63 3.26
CA ILE A 66 2.74 -1.45 3.03
C ILE A 66 3.45 -2.60 3.68
N SER A 67 4.17 -3.40 2.90
CA SER A 67 4.96 -4.55 3.36
C SER A 67 6.44 -4.29 3.15
N TYR A 68 7.26 -4.61 4.15
CA TYR A 68 8.72 -4.60 4.06
C TYR A 68 9.30 -6.01 4.06
N SER A 69 10.26 -6.26 3.17
CA SER A 69 11.05 -7.48 3.12
C SER A 69 12.54 -7.19 2.98
N ARG A 70 13.39 -8.06 3.54
CA ARG A 70 14.84 -8.00 3.32
C ARG A 70 15.27 -8.57 1.97
N GLN A 71 14.40 -9.37 1.36
CA GLN A 71 14.63 -10.05 0.09
C GLN A 71 13.73 -9.47 -1.00
N PRO A 72 14.15 -9.51 -2.27
CA PRO A 72 13.29 -9.12 -3.38
C PRO A 72 12.01 -9.96 -3.36
N PRO A 73 10.85 -9.37 -3.63
CA PRO A 73 9.61 -10.13 -3.67
C PRO A 73 9.66 -11.14 -4.82
N SER A 74 9.25 -12.37 -4.54
CA SER A 74 9.10 -13.40 -5.56
C SER A 74 7.81 -13.16 -6.36
N ALA A 75 7.76 -13.64 -7.61
CA ALA A 75 6.55 -13.54 -8.43
C ALA A 75 5.32 -14.22 -7.78
N THR A 76 5.56 -15.16 -6.85
CA THR A 76 4.53 -15.85 -6.07
C THR A 76 4.01 -15.01 -4.91
N ASP A 77 4.83 -14.12 -4.35
CA ASP A 77 4.44 -13.16 -3.30
C ASP A 77 3.56 -12.02 -3.83
N LEU A 78 3.59 -11.80 -5.15
CA LEU A 78 2.84 -10.74 -5.83
C LEU A 78 1.39 -11.12 -6.13
N THR A 79 0.96 -12.36 -5.87
CA THR A 79 -0.44 -12.74 -6.12
C THR A 79 -1.33 -12.06 -5.08
N PRO A 80 -2.20 -11.10 -5.46
CA PRO A 80 -3.13 -10.48 -4.53
C PRO A 80 -4.34 -11.40 -4.34
N ARG A 81 -4.11 -12.70 -4.17
CA ARG A 81 -5.16 -13.65 -3.85
C ARG A 81 -5.52 -13.46 -2.38
N GLY A 82 -6.36 -12.46 -2.14
CA GLY A 82 -7.04 -12.25 -0.89
C GLY A 82 -6.08 -12.17 0.28
N LEU A 83 -5.49 -10.99 0.50
CA LEU A 83 -5.29 -10.54 1.87
C LEU A 83 -6.70 -10.32 2.46
N ALA A 84 -7.40 -11.42 2.74
CA ALA A 84 -8.55 -11.40 3.60
C ALA A 84 -8.00 -10.90 4.94
N LEU A 85 -8.50 -9.75 5.38
CA LEU A 85 -8.10 -9.12 6.65
C LEU A 85 -8.40 -10.00 7.87
N ASP A 86 -9.01 -11.16 7.66
CA ASP A 86 -9.18 -12.22 8.65
C ASP A 86 -7.88 -13.00 8.93
N THR A 87 -6.86 -12.88 8.07
CA THR A 87 -5.50 -13.37 8.38
C THR A 87 -4.67 -12.27 9.07
N PRO A 88 -3.93 -12.59 10.14
CA PRO A 88 -3.04 -11.64 10.77
C PRO A 88 -2.05 -11.10 9.72
N LEU A 89 -2.02 -9.78 9.57
CA LEU A 89 -1.03 -9.14 8.72
C LEU A 89 0.38 -9.55 9.21
N PRO A 90 1.33 -9.82 8.31
CA PRO A 90 2.72 -10.04 8.70
C PRO A 90 3.21 -8.92 9.61
N ALA A 91 4.08 -9.24 10.58
CA ALA A 91 4.57 -8.25 11.55
C ALA A 91 5.26 -7.03 10.91
N ASN A 92 5.67 -7.14 9.64
CA ASN A 92 6.32 -6.09 8.86
C ASN A 92 5.36 -5.38 7.90
N THR A 93 4.05 -5.45 8.17
CA THR A 93 3.01 -4.82 7.36
C THR A 93 2.31 -3.72 8.14
N ALA A 94 2.14 -2.57 7.51
CA ALA A 94 1.32 -1.47 8.01
C ALA A 94 0.10 -1.28 7.12
N LEU A 95 -1.06 -1.02 7.72
CA LEU A 95 -2.32 -0.79 7.03
C LEU A 95 -2.80 0.64 7.31
N PHE A 96 -3.14 1.37 6.24
CA PHE A 96 -3.60 2.74 6.32
C PHE A 96 -4.94 2.88 5.59
N PRO A 97 -6.06 2.88 6.32
CA PRO A 97 -7.38 3.03 5.71
C PRO A 97 -7.60 4.48 5.25
N PHE A 98 -8.34 4.63 4.15
CA PHE A 98 -8.82 5.92 3.66
C PHE A 98 -10.15 5.75 2.92
N VAL A 99 -10.87 6.84 2.68
CA VAL A 99 -12.17 6.81 1.98
C VAL A 99 -12.10 7.58 0.68
N ILE A 100 -12.71 7.04 -0.37
CA ILE A 100 -12.98 7.76 -1.62
C ILE A 100 -14.45 8.17 -1.66
N VAL A 101 -14.70 9.46 -1.83
CA VAL A 101 -16.02 10.06 -2.03
C VAL A 101 -16.15 10.65 -3.43
N GLU A 102 -17.37 11.03 -3.82
CA GLU A 102 -17.63 11.79 -5.04
C GLU A 102 -16.93 13.17 -5.06
#